data_AF-A0A4U1JJ44-F1
#
_entry.id   AF-A0A4U1JJ44-F1
#
_cell.length_a   1.000
_cell.length_b   1.000
_cell.length_c   1.000
_cell.angle_alpha   90.00
_cell.angle_beta   90.00
_cell.angle_gamma   90.00
#
_symmetry.space_group_name_H-M   'P 1'
#
loop_
_entity.id
_entity.type
_entity.pdbx_description
1 polymer ?
#
loop_
_entity_poly.entity_id
_entity_poly.type
_entity_poly.pdbx_seq_one_letter_code
_entity_poly.pdbx_strand_id
1 'polypeptide(L)'
;MPKPENPSTSGVVYRDIPIDWEALEDAFENNAPEVHSYLHLVTGDVLRVVDGVADPQMHARIAADPNYLRIDPVSSREQYRWMERFIPMVEDPELQGKLTQAIDGKGAFRRFKDVLMSYGPERERWFSFRSERLRIFMEAWLNAHALNPIARPVWVPEQPPSRTGAEGQPADAPVAPPAPSTRELREEPPRELRRGKSVETLRKNLRDIADALGPRDLDTLTAFAEFLKARRAARSFAHHYEGSHTHTEEEPAPASQEIVGGEARSASS
;
A
#
# COMPACT_ATOMS: atom_id res chain seq x y z
N MET A 1 54.10 -23.78 7.12
CA MET A 1 52.62 -23.84 7.28
C MET A 1 52.01 -22.78 6.39
N PRO A 2 51.24 -23.13 5.36
CA PRO A 2 50.56 -22.14 4.53
C PRO A 2 49.37 -21.56 5.32
N LYS A 3 49.18 -20.24 5.23
CA LYS A 3 48.04 -19.50 5.81
C LYS A 3 46.73 -20.01 5.19
N PRO A 4 45.63 -20.09 5.96
CA PRO A 4 44.32 -20.37 5.39
C PRO A 4 43.86 -19.16 4.55
N GLU A 5 43.58 -19.42 3.28
CA GLU A 5 42.87 -18.50 2.40
C GLU A 5 41.42 -18.37 2.90
N ASN A 6 41.00 -17.13 3.19
CA ASN A 6 39.60 -16.84 3.45
C ASN A 6 38.80 -17.06 2.16
N PRO A 7 37.69 -17.82 2.18
CA PRO A 7 36.83 -17.96 1.02
C PRO A 7 36.23 -16.60 0.68
N SER A 8 36.50 -16.17 -0.55
CA SER A 8 35.96 -14.97 -1.17
C SER A 8 34.45 -14.89 -0.98
N THR A 9 33.98 -13.90 -0.23
CA THR A 9 32.58 -13.48 -0.23
C THR A 9 32.22 -13.08 -1.65
N SER A 10 31.54 -13.95 -2.38
CA SER A 10 30.84 -13.60 -3.62
C SER A 10 29.89 -12.45 -3.28
N GLY A 11 30.26 -11.22 -3.66
CA GLY A 11 29.47 -10.03 -3.40
C GLY A 11 28.09 -10.19 -4.03
N VAL A 12 27.06 -10.26 -3.20
CA VAL A 12 25.67 -10.21 -3.68
C VAL A 12 25.51 -8.88 -4.41
N VAL A 13 25.25 -8.93 -5.71
CA VAL A 13 24.99 -7.73 -6.51
C VAL A 13 23.56 -7.29 -6.21
N TYR A 14 23.42 -6.18 -5.50
CA TYR A 14 22.11 -5.59 -5.24
C TYR A 14 21.63 -4.83 -6.48
N ARG A 15 20.33 -4.96 -6.77
CA ARG A 15 19.66 -4.22 -7.83
C ARG A 15 18.85 -3.08 -7.22
N ASP A 16 19.13 -1.86 -7.67
CA ASP A 16 18.32 -0.69 -7.32
C ASP A 16 16.94 -0.81 -7.96
N ILE A 17 15.90 -0.60 -7.16
CA ILE A 17 14.51 -0.64 -7.61
C ILE A 17 13.71 0.47 -6.93
N PRO A 18 13.01 1.33 -7.69
CA PRO A 18 12.09 2.28 -7.08
C PRO A 18 10.98 1.50 -6.37
N ILE A 19 10.63 1.76 -5.11
CA ILE A 19 9.57 0.99 -4.42
C ILE A 19 8.36 1.89 -4.13
N ASP A 20 7.16 1.39 -4.44
CA ASP A 20 5.92 1.92 -3.85
C ASP A 20 5.73 1.25 -2.50
N TRP A 21 6.11 1.94 -1.43
CA TRP A 21 6.03 1.37 -0.09
C TRP A 21 4.59 1.10 0.34
N GLU A 22 3.64 1.93 -0.08
CA GLU A 22 2.22 1.74 0.24
C GLU A 22 1.68 0.49 -0.45
N ALA A 23 1.93 0.36 -1.76
CA ALA A 23 1.47 -0.81 -2.50
C ALA A 23 2.18 -2.12 -2.08
N LEU A 24 3.45 -2.03 -1.66
CA LEU A 24 4.17 -3.17 -1.10
C LEU A 24 3.59 -3.56 0.27
N GLU A 25 3.29 -2.60 1.13
CA GLU A 25 2.67 -2.86 2.44
C GLU A 25 1.31 -3.53 2.28
N ASP A 26 0.47 -3.04 1.37
CA ASP A 26 -0.83 -3.63 1.03
C ASP A 26 -0.71 -5.10 0.60
N ALA A 27 0.32 -5.42 -0.21
CA ALA A 27 0.59 -6.78 -0.64
C ALA A 27 1.05 -7.68 0.50
N PHE A 28 1.85 -7.18 1.44
CA PHE A 28 2.28 -7.94 2.61
C PHE A 28 1.17 -8.15 3.64
N GLU A 29 0.17 -7.24 3.71
CA GLU A 29 -1.00 -7.40 4.58
C GLU A 29 -1.97 -8.47 4.03
N ASN A 30 -2.15 -8.55 2.72
CA ASN A 30 -3.22 -9.35 2.12
C ASN A 30 -2.93 -10.87 2.10
N ASN A 31 -3.74 -11.65 2.84
CA ASN A 31 -3.64 -13.11 2.90
C ASN A 31 -4.84 -13.83 2.23
N ALA A 32 -5.66 -13.13 1.46
CA ALA A 32 -6.77 -13.77 0.75
C ALA A 32 -6.21 -14.80 -0.27
N PRO A 33 -6.62 -16.08 -0.20
CA PRO A 33 -6.01 -17.14 -1.01
C PRO A 33 -6.18 -16.94 -2.53
N GLU A 34 -7.23 -16.24 -2.93
CA GLU A 34 -7.53 -15.88 -4.32
C GLU A 34 -6.74 -14.66 -4.83
N VAL A 35 -5.94 -14.01 -3.97
CA VAL A 35 -5.22 -12.78 -4.32
C VAL A 35 -3.72 -13.02 -4.32
N HIS A 36 -3.11 -12.85 -5.48
CA HIS A 36 -1.67 -13.01 -5.67
C HIS A 36 -1.02 -11.66 -6.02
N SER A 37 0.03 -11.28 -5.31
CA SER A 37 0.74 -10.01 -5.50
C SER A 37 2.14 -10.24 -6.08
N TYR A 38 2.55 -9.38 -7.01
CA TYR A 38 3.83 -9.47 -7.71
C TYR A 38 4.50 -8.09 -7.78
N LEU A 39 5.77 -8.01 -7.43
CA LEU A 39 6.61 -6.82 -7.60
C LEU A 39 7.26 -6.82 -8.98
N HIS A 40 7.07 -5.77 -9.76
CA HIS A 40 7.75 -5.58 -11.03
C HIS A 40 9.16 -5.00 -10.83
N LEU A 41 10.20 -5.77 -11.18
CA LEU A 41 11.60 -5.51 -10.84
C LEU A 41 12.22 -4.30 -11.53
N VAL A 42 11.58 -3.75 -12.57
CA VAL A 42 12.05 -2.55 -13.29
C VAL A 42 11.37 -1.30 -12.78
N THR A 43 10.04 -1.31 -12.66
CA THR A 43 9.26 -0.11 -12.33
C THR A 43 8.97 0.03 -10.85
N GLY A 44 9.12 -1.05 -10.08
CA GLY A 44 8.78 -1.03 -8.67
C GLY A 44 7.31 -1.20 -8.33
N ASP A 45 6.47 -1.37 -9.34
CA ASP A 45 5.03 -1.43 -9.15
C ASP A 45 4.62 -2.79 -8.61
N VAL A 46 3.60 -2.78 -7.76
CA VAL A 46 2.99 -4.00 -7.24
C VAL A 46 1.72 -4.28 -8.03
N LEU A 47 1.73 -5.41 -8.74
CA LEU A 47 0.59 -5.93 -9.48
C LEU A 47 -0.16 -6.94 -8.62
N ARG A 48 -1.47 -6.76 -8.50
CA ARG A 48 -2.36 -7.67 -7.79
C ARG A 48 -3.27 -8.38 -8.77
N VAL A 49 -3.30 -9.69 -8.72
CA VAL A 49 -4.08 -10.53 -9.61
C VAL A 49 -5.03 -11.38 -8.76
N VAL A 50 -6.31 -11.35 -9.08
CA VAL A 50 -7.36 -12.04 -8.35
C VAL A 50 -7.89 -13.20 -9.19
N ASP A 51 -7.96 -14.39 -8.60
CA ASP A 51 -8.51 -15.58 -9.24
C ASP A 51 -10.00 -15.39 -9.58
N GLY A 52 -10.42 -15.84 -10.76
CA GLY A 52 -11.81 -15.70 -11.24
C GLY A 52 -12.19 -14.34 -11.83
N VAL A 53 -11.38 -13.30 -11.61
CA VAL A 53 -11.55 -11.98 -12.25
C VAL A 53 -10.59 -11.81 -13.43
N ALA A 54 -9.34 -12.27 -13.28
CA ALA A 54 -8.36 -12.26 -14.35
C ALA A 54 -8.49 -13.51 -15.23
N ASP A 55 -8.17 -13.38 -16.52
CA ASP A 55 -7.98 -14.51 -17.42
C ASP A 55 -6.96 -15.48 -16.80
N PRO A 56 -7.26 -16.78 -16.65
CA PRO A 56 -6.31 -17.78 -16.14
C PRO A 56 -4.96 -17.76 -16.86
N GLN A 57 -4.92 -17.38 -18.14
CA GLN A 57 -3.66 -17.24 -18.88
C GLN A 57 -2.82 -16.05 -18.42
N MET A 58 -3.45 -14.99 -17.88
CA MET A 58 -2.75 -13.80 -17.38
C MET A 58 -1.91 -14.11 -16.15
N HIS A 59 -2.46 -14.86 -15.19
CA HIS A 59 -1.73 -15.32 -14.00
C HIS A 59 -0.50 -16.13 -14.39
N ALA A 60 -0.67 -17.12 -15.27
CA ALA A 60 0.43 -17.96 -15.74
C ALA A 60 1.51 -17.16 -16.47
N ARG A 61 1.12 -16.15 -17.28
CA ARG A 61 2.06 -15.25 -17.97
C ARG A 61 2.87 -14.41 -17.00
N ILE A 62 2.24 -13.80 -16.00
CA ILE A 62 2.93 -12.98 -14.99
C ILE A 62 3.87 -13.84 -14.15
N ALA A 63 3.41 -15.02 -13.72
CA ALA A 63 4.23 -15.94 -12.94
C ALA A 63 5.44 -16.48 -13.72
N ALA A 64 5.37 -16.53 -15.06
CA ALA A 64 6.47 -16.95 -15.92
C ALA A 64 7.40 -15.80 -16.36
N ASP A 65 7.02 -14.54 -16.13
CA ASP A 65 7.80 -13.37 -16.55
C ASP A 65 8.90 -13.07 -15.52
N PRO A 66 10.19 -13.10 -15.91
CA PRO A 66 11.31 -12.86 -15.01
C PRO A 66 11.37 -11.44 -14.44
N ASN A 67 10.61 -10.49 -14.99
CA ASN A 67 10.49 -9.14 -14.44
C ASN A 67 9.53 -9.06 -13.26
N TYR A 68 8.78 -10.10 -12.95
CA TYR A 68 7.87 -10.14 -11.82
C TYR A 68 8.36 -11.09 -10.74
N LEU A 69 8.35 -10.60 -9.50
CA LEU A 69 8.69 -11.37 -8.32
C LEU A 69 7.46 -11.50 -7.44
N ARG A 70 7.03 -12.74 -7.17
CA ARG A 70 5.88 -13.01 -6.29
C ARG A 70 6.17 -12.54 -4.87
N ILE A 71 5.23 -11.82 -4.28
CA ILE A 71 5.29 -11.37 -2.89
C ILE A 71 4.59 -12.41 -2.02
N ASP A 72 5.30 -12.90 -1.00
CA ASP A 72 4.71 -13.74 0.04
C ASP A 72 4.22 -12.85 1.18
N PRO A 73 2.90 -12.79 1.44
CA PRO A 73 2.38 -11.94 2.49
C PRO A 73 2.82 -12.42 3.87
N VAL A 74 2.81 -11.50 4.85
CA VAL A 74 3.02 -11.89 6.24
C VAL A 74 1.86 -12.78 6.65
N SER A 75 2.18 -14.00 7.09
CA SER A 75 1.17 -15.00 7.45
C SER A 75 0.10 -14.45 8.40
N SER A 76 -1.15 -14.87 8.21
CA SER A 76 -2.26 -14.49 9.09
C SER A 76 -1.96 -14.79 10.57
N ARG A 77 -1.20 -15.84 10.88
CA ARG A 77 -0.82 -16.16 12.27
C ARG A 77 0.06 -15.08 12.90
N GLU A 78 1.00 -14.54 12.13
CA GLU A 78 1.87 -13.48 12.63
C GLU A 78 1.11 -12.15 12.75
N GLN A 79 0.23 -11.84 11.80
CA GLN A 79 -0.64 -10.67 11.91
C GLN A 79 -1.61 -10.77 13.10
N TYR A 80 -2.10 -11.98 13.43
CA TYR A 80 -2.91 -12.23 14.61
C TYR A 80 -2.15 -11.92 15.90
N ARG A 81 -0.87 -12.34 15.99
CA ARG A 81 -0.01 -12.01 17.13
C ARG A 81 0.20 -10.51 17.31
N TRP A 82 0.15 -9.74 16.24
CA TRP A 82 0.20 -8.27 16.36
C TRP A 82 -1.06 -7.72 17.02
N MET A 83 -2.23 -8.28 16.71
CA MET A 83 -3.48 -7.94 17.40
C MET A 83 -3.39 -8.28 18.90
N GLU A 84 -2.93 -9.49 19.24
CA GLU A 84 -2.71 -9.91 20.63
C GLU A 84 -1.77 -8.98 21.41
N ARG A 85 -0.72 -8.46 20.74
CA ARG A 85 0.26 -7.55 21.35
C ARG A 85 -0.25 -6.11 21.45
N PHE A 86 -1.12 -5.69 20.54
CA PHE A 86 -1.65 -4.33 20.52
C PHE A 86 -2.70 -4.10 21.61
N ILE A 87 -3.57 -5.07 21.85
CA ILE A 87 -4.71 -4.95 22.79
C ILE A 87 -4.27 -4.52 24.21
N PRO A 88 -3.23 -5.12 24.84
CA PRO A 88 -2.77 -4.71 26.17
C PRO A 88 -2.25 -3.28 26.23
N MET A 89 -1.87 -2.70 25.10
CA MET A 89 -1.36 -1.33 25.04
C MET A 89 -2.50 -0.30 24.98
N VAL A 90 -3.75 -0.70 24.72
CA VAL A 90 -4.90 0.21 24.64
C VAL A 90 -5.25 0.71 26.04
N GLU A 91 -5.36 2.04 26.19
CA GLU A 91 -5.56 2.67 27.51
C GLU A 91 -7.03 2.62 27.97
N ASP A 92 -7.97 2.73 27.03
CA ASP A 92 -9.40 2.63 27.32
C ASP A 92 -9.78 1.17 27.68
N PRO A 93 -10.17 0.89 28.94
CA PRO A 93 -10.52 -0.46 29.36
C PRO A 93 -11.75 -1.03 28.62
N GLU A 94 -12.69 -0.18 28.21
CA GLU A 94 -13.87 -0.62 27.47
C GLU A 94 -13.47 -1.09 26.07
N LEU A 95 -12.68 -0.30 25.35
CA LEU A 95 -12.15 -0.67 24.05
C LEU A 95 -11.26 -1.91 24.14
N GLN A 96 -10.36 -1.97 25.13
CA GLN A 96 -9.50 -3.13 25.36
C GLN A 96 -10.34 -4.42 25.53
N GLY A 97 -11.41 -4.36 26.33
CA GLY A 97 -12.34 -5.48 26.51
C GLY A 97 -13.04 -5.89 25.20
N LYS A 98 -13.52 -4.92 24.42
CA LYS A 98 -14.15 -5.16 23.10
C LYS A 98 -13.17 -5.82 22.13
N LEU A 99 -11.94 -5.32 22.04
CA LEU A 99 -10.94 -5.89 21.14
C LEU A 99 -10.52 -7.30 21.59
N THR A 100 -10.38 -7.54 22.89
CA THR A 100 -10.08 -8.88 23.46
C THR A 100 -11.13 -9.91 23.02
N GLN A 101 -12.41 -9.55 23.09
CA GLN A 101 -13.50 -10.42 22.63
C GLN A 101 -13.52 -10.55 21.09
N ALA A 102 -13.22 -9.47 20.38
CA ALA A 102 -13.29 -9.43 18.92
C ALA A 102 -12.31 -10.41 18.25
N ILE A 103 -11.15 -10.66 18.86
CA ILE A 103 -10.10 -11.50 18.28
C ILE A 103 -10.31 -13.00 18.49
N ASP A 104 -11.32 -13.43 19.25
CA ASP A 104 -11.59 -14.85 19.46
C ASP A 104 -12.40 -15.45 18.29
N GLY A 105 -12.03 -16.63 17.83
CA GLY A 105 -12.76 -17.40 16.81
C GLY A 105 -12.69 -16.90 15.35
N LYS A 106 -13.49 -17.54 14.49
CA LYS A 106 -13.54 -17.25 13.03
C LYS A 106 -13.95 -15.81 12.77
N GLY A 107 -13.25 -15.10 11.89
CA GLY A 107 -13.54 -13.70 11.54
C GLY A 107 -12.94 -12.65 12.47
N ALA A 108 -11.96 -13.04 13.31
CA ALA A 108 -11.26 -12.16 14.24
C ALA A 108 -10.76 -10.85 13.61
N PHE A 109 -10.07 -10.91 12.47
CA PHE A 109 -9.54 -9.73 11.77
C PHE A 109 -10.62 -8.71 11.41
N ARG A 110 -11.76 -9.20 10.88
CA ARG A 110 -12.87 -8.34 10.50
C ARG A 110 -13.46 -7.68 11.75
N ARG A 111 -13.80 -8.46 12.78
CA ARG A 111 -14.39 -7.91 14.02
C ARG A 111 -13.46 -6.91 14.70
N PHE A 112 -12.16 -7.19 14.75
CA PHE A 112 -11.17 -6.28 15.30
C PHE A 112 -11.16 -4.95 14.56
N LYS A 113 -11.15 -4.97 13.21
CA LYS A 113 -11.26 -3.76 12.38
C LYS A 113 -12.60 -3.05 12.59
N ASP A 114 -13.71 -3.79 12.64
CA ASP A 114 -15.07 -3.26 12.87
C ASP A 114 -15.15 -2.50 14.21
N VAL A 115 -14.56 -3.03 15.28
CA VAL A 115 -14.49 -2.34 16.58
C VAL A 115 -13.71 -1.02 16.45
N LEU A 116 -12.53 -1.04 15.82
CA LEU A 116 -11.69 0.15 15.65
C LEU A 116 -12.33 1.25 14.80
N MET A 117 -13.31 0.94 13.93
CA MET A 117 -13.99 1.95 13.11
C MET A 117 -14.69 3.03 13.95
N SER A 118 -15.10 2.71 15.19
CA SER A 118 -15.70 3.67 16.12
C SER A 118 -14.68 4.43 16.98
N TYR A 119 -13.38 4.09 16.89
CA TYR A 119 -12.32 4.62 17.73
C TYR A 119 -11.16 5.16 16.87
N GLY A 120 -11.39 6.31 16.24
CA GLY A 120 -10.46 6.94 15.28
C GLY A 120 -8.99 7.01 15.75
N PRO A 121 -8.69 7.58 16.93
CA PRO A 121 -7.31 7.67 17.42
C PRO A 121 -6.64 6.30 17.60
N GLU A 122 -7.35 5.31 18.15
CA GLU A 122 -6.79 3.98 18.37
C GLU A 122 -6.67 3.18 17.06
N ARG A 123 -7.54 3.44 16.08
CA ARG A 123 -7.39 2.93 14.71
C ARG A 123 -6.11 3.43 14.06
N GLU A 124 -5.81 4.72 14.17
CA GLU A 124 -4.56 5.31 13.66
C GLU A 124 -3.34 4.74 14.37
N ARG A 125 -3.44 4.51 15.69
CA ARG A 125 -2.39 3.87 16.49
C ARG A 125 -2.16 2.43 16.07
N TRP A 126 -3.22 1.67 15.82
CA TRP A 126 -3.15 0.31 15.30
C TRP A 126 -2.47 0.27 13.92
N PHE A 127 -2.84 1.18 13.01
CA PHE A 127 -2.19 1.26 11.70
C PHE A 127 -0.71 1.55 11.82
N SER A 128 -0.32 2.55 12.62
CA SER A 128 1.09 2.87 12.85
C SER A 128 1.86 1.66 13.42
N PHE A 129 1.29 0.99 14.42
CA PHE A 129 1.87 -0.21 15.04
C PHE A 129 2.06 -1.37 14.05
N ARG A 130 1.10 -1.55 13.15
CA ARG A 130 1.11 -2.60 12.13
C ARG A 130 2.08 -2.28 10.99
N SER A 131 2.06 -1.06 10.47
CA SER A 131 2.95 -0.60 9.39
C SER A 131 4.42 -0.68 9.80
N GLU A 132 4.76 -0.32 11.05
CA GLU A 132 6.12 -0.48 11.58
C GLU A 132 6.60 -1.94 11.52
N ARG A 133 5.73 -2.89 11.87
CA ARG A 133 6.06 -4.32 11.81
C ARG A 133 6.17 -4.82 10.39
N LEU A 134 5.23 -4.44 9.51
CA LEU A 134 5.29 -4.77 8.09
C LEU A 134 6.58 -4.25 7.45
N ARG A 135 7.02 -3.05 7.82
CA ARG A 135 8.27 -2.46 7.33
C ARG A 135 9.45 -3.40 7.52
N ILE A 136 9.57 -4.03 8.69
CA ILE A 136 10.64 -4.99 9.00
C ILE A 136 10.60 -6.20 8.05
N PHE A 137 9.41 -6.76 7.81
CA PHE A 137 9.25 -7.89 6.89
C PHE A 137 9.54 -7.50 5.44
N MET A 138 9.08 -6.32 5.02
CA MET A 138 9.35 -5.80 3.67
C MET A 138 10.85 -5.60 3.44
N GLU A 139 11.59 -5.02 4.39
CA GLU A 139 13.05 -4.85 4.28
C GLU A 139 13.79 -6.18 4.23
N ALA A 140 13.43 -7.10 5.13
CA ALA A 140 14.04 -8.42 5.16
C ALA A 140 13.81 -9.17 3.85
N TRP A 141 12.60 -9.09 3.29
CA TRP A 141 12.26 -9.70 2.02
C TRP A 141 12.99 -9.06 0.84
N LEU A 142 13.05 -7.73 0.76
CA LEU A 142 13.82 -7.03 -0.29
C LEU A 142 15.30 -7.42 -0.23
N ASN A 143 15.89 -7.46 0.97
CA ASN A 143 17.28 -7.85 1.16
C ASN A 143 17.53 -9.31 0.76
N ALA A 144 16.65 -10.23 1.16
CA ALA A 144 16.73 -11.65 0.77
C ALA A 144 16.69 -11.86 -0.75
N HIS A 145 16.10 -10.93 -1.50
CA HIS A 145 16.05 -10.95 -2.96
C HIS A 145 17.09 -10.04 -3.62
N ALA A 146 18.09 -9.55 -2.88
CA ALA A 146 19.12 -8.65 -3.36
C ALA A 146 18.56 -7.36 -4.01
N LEU A 147 17.47 -6.82 -3.46
CA LEU A 147 16.84 -5.60 -3.93
C LEU A 147 17.19 -4.43 -3.01
N ASN A 148 17.73 -3.36 -3.59
CA ASN A 148 17.97 -2.11 -2.88
C ASN A 148 16.85 -1.10 -3.21
N PRO A 149 15.96 -0.77 -2.25
CA PRO A 149 14.88 0.16 -2.51
C PRO A 149 15.41 1.59 -2.67
N ILE A 150 15.14 2.21 -3.80
CA ILE A 150 15.42 3.63 -4.04
C ILE A 150 14.14 4.45 -4.04
N ALA A 151 14.28 5.76 -3.79
CA ALA A 151 13.14 6.68 -3.84
C ALA A 151 12.53 6.70 -5.25
N ARG A 152 11.20 6.61 -5.34
CA ARG A 152 10.49 6.79 -6.61
C ARG A 152 10.77 8.20 -7.14
N PRO A 153 11.16 8.36 -8.42
CA PRO A 153 11.27 9.69 -9.01
C PRO A 153 9.90 10.36 -9.01
N VAL A 154 9.74 11.38 -8.17
CA VAL A 154 8.54 12.22 -8.15
C VAL A 154 8.62 13.12 -9.36
N TRP A 155 7.81 12.85 -10.39
CA TRP A 155 7.68 13.77 -11.51
C TRP A 155 6.98 15.05 -11.03
N VAL A 156 7.78 16.06 -10.69
CA VAL A 156 7.28 17.42 -10.49
C VAL A 156 7.17 18.04 -11.88
N PRO A 157 5.96 18.29 -12.41
CA PRO A 157 5.85 19.05 -13.65
C PRO A 157 6.48 20.41 -13.42
N GLU A 158 7.51 20.71 -14.21
CA GLU A 158 8.24 21.97 -14.18
C GLU A 158 7.25 23.13 -14.23
N GLN A 159 7.19 23.91 -13.15
CA GLN A 159 6.40 25.13 -13.18
C GLN A 159 7.04 26.03 -14.26
N PRO A 160 6.29 26.48 -15.27
CA PRO A 160 6.83 27.40 -16.25
C PRO A 160 7.40 28.60 -15.50
N PRO A 161 8.60 29.10 -15.87
CA PRO A 161 9.25 30.18 -15.15
C PRO A 161 8.27 31.34 -15.05
N SER A 162 7.90 31.69 -13.82
CA SER A 162 7.20 32.93 -13.51
C SER A 162 7.98 34.04 -14.21
N ARG A 163 7.35 34.65 -15.22
CA ARG A 163 7.91 35.79 -15.95
C ARG A 163 8.17 36.88 -14.92
N THR A 164 9.40 36.95 -14.46
CA THR A 164 9.90 38.03 -13.65
C THR A 164 10.47 39.01 -14.65
N GLY A 165 9.77 40.12 -14.91
CA GLY A 165 10.25 41.14 -15.80
C GLY A 165 9.29 42.30 -15.98
N ALA A 166 9.58 43.38 -15.24
CA ALA A 166 9.39 44.82 -15.53
C ALA A 166 7.94 45.30 -15.76
N GLU A 167 7.42 46.37 -15.16
CA GLU A 167 7.86 47.79 -15.12
C GLU A 167 7.08 48.47 -13.96
N GLY A 168 7.48 49.52 -13.25
CA GLY A 168 8.64 50.40 -13.24
C GLY A 168 8.58 51.23 -11.94
N GLN A 169 9.73 51.72 -11.49
CA GLN A 169 9.84 52.78 -10.48
C GLN A 169 10.16 54.08 -11.22
N PRO A 170 9.70 55.24 -10.72
CA PRO A 170 10.67 56.05 -9.99
C PRO A 170 10.13 56.70 -8.72
N ALA A 171 11.08 57.06 -7.86
CA ALA A 171 10.94 57.63 -6.54
C ALA A 171 10.62 59.14 -6.54
N ASP A 172 9.92 59.61 -5.51
CA ASP A 172 10.15 60.96 -4.96
C ASP A 172 9.75 61.10 -3.47
N ALA A 173 10.71 61.60 -2.67
CA ALA A 173 10.62 62.39 -1.42
C ALA A 173 10.00 61.84 -0.09
N PRO A 174 10.42 62.39 1.09
CA PRO A 174 10.60 61.66 2.36
C PRO A 174 9.83 62.20 3.60
N VAL A 175 10.08 61.57 4.78
CA VAL A 175 10.07 62.12 6.18
C VAL A 175 8.93 61.70 7.15
N ALA A 176 9.36 60.88 8.14
CA ALA A 176 9.06 60.81 9.60
C ALA A 176 7.69 60.33 10.19
N PRO A 177 7.71 59.71 11.41
CA PRO A 177 6.58 59.00 12.03
C PRO A 177 5.81 59.87 13.07
N PRO A 178 4.65 59.41 13.60
CA PRO A 178 4.64 58.79 14.95
C PRO A 178 3.58 57.67 15.16
N ALA A 179 3.81 56.82 16.17
CA ALA A 179 2.82 55.89 16.77
C ALA A 179 1.89 56.63 17.77
N PRO A 180 0.95 56.03 18.57
CA PRO A 180 0.47 54.63 18.66
C PRO A 180 -1.08 54.46 18.81
N SER A 181 -1.53 53.23 19.12
CA SER A 181 -2.88 52.79 19.60
C SER A 181 -3.93 52.58 18.49
N THR A 182 -4.76 51.55 18.42
CA THR A 182 -5.44 50.72 19.43
C THR A 182 -5.88 49.37 18.83
N ARG A 183 -5.70 48.34 19.66
CA ARG A 183 -6.48 47.11 19.88
C ARG A 183 -7.81 46.92 19.08
N GLU A 184 -7.97 45.68 18.61
CA GLU A 184 -9.18 44.83 18.53
C GLU A 184 -9.66 44.35 17.15
N LEU A 185 -9.91 43.03 17.13
CA LEU A 185 -10.67 42.21 16.17
C LEU A 185 -9.94 41.81 14.87
N ARG A 186 -9.00 40.86 15.03
CA ARG A 186 -8.57 39.98 13.95
C ARG A 186 -9.67 38.95 13.69
N GLU A 187 -10.55 39.24 12.74
CA GLU A 187 -11.39 38.23 12.11
C GLU A 187 -10.48 37.28 11.31
N GLU A 188 -10.51 35.99 11.66
CA GLU A 188 -9.86 34.95 10.85
C GLU A 188 -10.68 34.72 9.58
N PRO A 189 -10.10 34.83 8.36
CA PRO A 189 -10.76 34.33 7.17
C PRO A 189 -10.74 32.78 7.17
N PRO A 190 -11.79 32.13 6.66
CA PRO A 190 -11.98 30.69 6.79
C PRO A 190 -10.88 29.87 6.11
N ARG A 191 -10.56 28.72 6.72
CA ARG A 191 -9.73 27.66 6.17
C ARG A 191 -10.23 27.24 4.79
N GLU A 192 -9.63 27.78 3.74
CA GLU A 192 -9.78 27.26 2.38
C GLU A 192 -9.14 25.87 2.32
N LEU A 193 -10.02 24.89 2.41
CA LEU A 193 -9.86 23.53 1.95
C LEU A 193 -9.05 23.53 0.64
N ARG A 194 -7.95 22.78 0.60
CA ARG A 194 -7.10 22.55 -0.57
C ARG A 194 -7.97 22.09 -1.75
N ARG A 195 -8.46 23.03 -2.56
CA ARG A 195 -9.19 22.72 -3.79
C ARG A 195 -8.15 22.21 -4.78
N GLY A 196 -8.06 20.89 -4.91
CA GLY A 196 -7.26 20.26 -5.98
C GLY A 196 -7.59 20.93 -7.31
N LYS A 197 -6.58 21.03 -8.19
CA LYS A 197 -6.72 21.62 -9.54
C LYS A 197 -8.02 21.10 -10.17
N SER A 198 -8.87 22.02 -10.66
CA SER A 198 -10.15 21.66 -11.28
C SER A 198 -9.94 20.60 -12.36
N VAL A 199 -10.83 19.61 -12.43
CA VAL A 199 -10.75 18.50 -13.40
C VAL A 199 -10.70 19.06 -14.84
N GLU A 200 -11.41 20.15 -15.09
CA GLU A 200 -11.40 20.87 -16.35
C GLU A 200 -10.02 21.44 -16.70
N THR A 201 -9.26 21.93 -15.71
CA THR A 201 -7.89 22.44 -15.90
C THR A 201 -6.92 21.30 -16.21
N LEU A 202 -7.07 20.16 -15.55
CA LEU A 202 -6.26 18.96 -15.84
C LEU A 202 -6.55 18.40 -17.24
N ARG A 203 -7.83 18.36 -17.65
CA ARG A 203 -8.22 17.97 -19.01
C ARG A 203 -7.72 18.92 -20.08
N LYS A 204 -7.65 20.22 -19.77
CA LYS A 204 -7.07 21.20 -20.69
C LYS A 204 -5.56 20.96 -20.85
N ASN A 205 -4.83 20.84 -19.74
CA ASN A 205 -3.40 20.57 -19.76
C ASN A 205 -3.05 19.27 -20.51
N LEU A 206 -3.82 18.19 -20.30
CA LEU A 206 -3.59 16.93 -21.03
C LEU A 206 -3.79 17.09 -22.55
N ARG A 207 -4.75 17.90 -22.99
CA ARG A 207 -4.95 18.21 -24.42
C ARG A 207 -3.78 19.01 -24.98
N ASP A 208 -3.37 20.06 -24.28
CA ASP A 208 -2.24 20.90 -24.68
C ASP A 208 -0.94 20.07 -24.80
N ILE A 209 -0.73 19.09 -23.91
CA ILE A 209 0.38 18.14 -23.98
C ILE A 209 0.23 17.20 -25.19
N ALA A 210 -0.95 16.60 -25.38
CA ALA A 210 -1.19 15.69 -26.49
C ALA A 210 -0.97 16.37 -27.86
N ASP A 211 -1.38 17.63 -27.99
CA ASP A 211 -1.19 18.42 -29.23
C ASP A 211 0.29 18.73 -29.52
N ALA A 212 1.15 18.72 -28.49
CA ALA A 212 2.58 18.96 -28.62
C ALA A 212 3.42 17.68 -28.85
N LEU A 213 2.82 16.50 -28.76
CA LEU A 213 3.52 15.22 -28.89
C LEU A 213 3.57 14.72 -30.33
N GLY A 214 4.65 14.00 -30.66
CA GLY A 214 4.78 13.29 -31.93
C GLY A 214 3.95 11.99 -31.97
N PRO A 215 3.76 11.38 -33.15
CA PRO A 215 2.93 10.18 -33.31
C PRO A 215 3.33 9.00 -32.41
N ARG A 216 4.64 8.76 -32.26
CA ARG A 216 5.17 7.69 -31.39
C ARG A 216 4.90 7.94 -29.91
N ASP A 217 4.96 9.19 -29.49
CA ASP A 217 4.72 9.56 -28.10
C ASP A 217 3.22 9.55 -27.78
N LEU A 218 2.37 9.84 -28.77
CA LEU A 218 0.92 9.68 -28.69
C LEU A 218 0.48 8.22 -28.56
N ASP A 219 1.12 7.30 -29.29
CA ASP A 219 0.88 5.87 -29.13
C ASP A 219 1.25 5.41 -27.70
N THR A 220 2.38 5.89 -27.20
CA THR A 220 2.86 5.60 -25.84
C THR A 220 1.92 6.18 -24.77
N LEU A 221 1.47 7.43 -24.94
CA LEU A 221 0.51 8.08 -24.06
C LEU A 221 -0.84 7.35 -24.06
N THR A 222 -1.28 6.87 -25.22
CA THR A 222 -2.51 6.10 -25.36
C THR A 222 -2.41 4.76 -24.64
N ALA A 223 -1.32 4.01 -24.84
CA ALA A 223 -1.07 2.76 -24.13
C ALA A 223 -1.02 2.97 -22.61
N PHE A 224 -0.39 4.05 -22.14
CA PHE A 224 -0.35 4.40 -20.73
C PHE A 224 -1.72 4.83 -20.18
N ALA A 225 -2.50 5.59 -20.94
CA ALA A 225 -3.86 5.99 -20.55
C ALA A 225 -4.80 4.79 -20.47
N GLU A 226 -4.71 3.84 -21.41
CA GLU A 226 -5.43 2.56 -21.36
C GLU A 226 -4.98 1.71 -20.17
N PHE A 227 -3.67 1.65 -19.87
CA PHE A 227 -3.17 1.03 -18.65
C PHE A 227 -3.75 1.68 -17.39
N LEU A 228 -3.81 3.01 -17.31
CA LEU A 228 -4.41 3.72 -16.18
C LEU A 228 -5.92 3.47 -16.06
N LYS A 229 -6.65 3.35 -17.17
CA LYS A 229 -8.06 2.97 -17.18
C LYS A 229 -8.25 1.54 -16.67
N ALA A 230 -7.46 0.60 -17.17
CA ALA A 230 -7.47 -0.79 -16.70
C ALA A 230 -7.13 -0.89 -15.21
N ARG A 231 -6.13 -0.13 -14.75
CA ARG A 231 -5.74 -0.05 -13.33
C ARG A 231 -6.82 0.59 -12.46
N ARG A 232 -7.51 1.63 -12.95
CA ARG A 232 -8.65 2.24 -12.24
C ARG A 232 -9.83 1.28 -12.17
N ALA A 233 -10.14 0.56 -13.24
CA ALA A 233 -11.17 -0.47 -13.24
C ALA A 233 -10.86 -1.55 -12.19
N ALA A 234 -9.63 -2.07 -12.16
CA ALA A 234 -9.18 -3.03 -11.16
C ALA A 234 -9.27 -2.48 -9.72
N ARG A 235 -8.96 -1.20 -9.50
CA ARG A 235 -9.13 -0.54 -8.18
C ARG A 235 -10.60 -0.31 -7.80
N SER A 236 -11.48 0.05 -8.75
CA SER A 236 -12.91 0.19 -8.45
C SER A 236 -13.56 -1.17 -8.14
N PHE A 237 -13.14 -2.25 -8.80
CA PHE A 237 -13.62 -3.60 -8.46
C PHE A 237 -13.13 -4.06 -7.08
N ALA A 238 -11.92 -3.67 -6.68
CA ALA A 238 -11.41 -3.94 -5.33
C ALA A 238 -12.20 -3.20 -4.22
N HIS A 239 -12.56 -1.94 -4.45
CA HIS A 239 -13.39 -1.18 -3.50
C HIS A 239 -14.85 -1.65 -3.45
N HIS A 240 -15.38 -2.22 -4.55
CA HIS A 240 -16.73 -2.80 -4.54
C HIS A 240 -16.79 -4.15 -3.80
N TYR A 241 -15.72 -4.96 -3.82
CA TYR A 241 -15.68 -6.23 -3.10
C TYR A 241 -15.51 -6.08 -1.59
N GLU A 242 -14.83 -5.03 -1.12
CA GLU A 242 -14.76 -4.71 0.31
C GLU A 242 -16.14 -4.32 0.88
N GLY A 243 -17.05 -3.82 0.02
CA GLY A 243 -18.44 -3.50 0.35
C GLY A 243 -19.47 -4.58 0.02
N SER A 244 -19.15 -5.59 -0.77
CA SER A 244 -20.13 -6.56 -1.31
C SER A 244 -20.02 -7.98 -0.77
N HIS A 245 -19.22 -8.27 0.26
CA HIS A 245 -19.37 -9.51 1.02
C HIS A 245 -20.57 -9.44 1.97
N THR A 246 -21.76 -9.23 1.40
CA THR A 246 -23.06 -9.55 1.98
C THR A 246 -23.69 -10.60 1.08
N HIS A 247 -23.87 -11.80 1.63
CA HIS A 247 -24.51 -12.99 1.05
C HIS A 247 -23.76 -13.72 -0.07
N THR A 248 -23.32 -14.94 0.21
CA THR A 248 -23.86 -16.17 -0.44
C THR A 248 -23.58 -17.39 0.45
N GLU A 249 -24.59 -18.25 0.50
CA GLU A 249 -24.87 -19.48 1.27
C GLU A 249 -23.78 -20.56 1.20
N GLU A 250 -23.42 -21.20 2.33
CA GLU A 250 -23.90 -22.53 2.79
C GLU A 250 -23.65 -23.71 1.83
N GLU A 251 -22.58 -24.47 2.10
CA GLU A 251 -22.52 -25.91 1.83
C GLU A 251 -21.70 -26.62 2.94
N PRO A 252 -22.17 -27.73 3.53
CA PRO A 252 -21.53 -28.36 4.69
C PRO A 252 -20.42 -29.35 4.27
N ALA A 253 -19.30 -29.32 5.01
CA ALA A 253 -18.20 -30.28 4.86
C ALA A 253 -18.57 -31.68 5.41
N PRO A 254 -18.08 -32.79 4.81
CA PRO A 254 -18.42 -34.14 5.25
C PRO A 254 -17.68 -34.53 6.54
N ALA A 255 -18.40 -35.25 7.41
CA ALA A 255 -17.97 -35.71 8.72
C ALA A 255 -16.81 -36.72 8.65
N SER A 256 -15.85 -36.56 9.55
CA SER A 256 -14.74 -37.48 9.79
C SER A 256 -15.24 -38.76 10.48
N GLN A 257 -14.88 -39.93 9.94
CA GLN A 257 -15.12 -41.21 10.60
C GLN A 257 -14.01 -41.50 11.62
N GLU A 258 -14.43 -41.77 12.86
CA GLU A 258 -13.62 -42.34 13.93
C GLU A 258 -13.14 -43.74 13.56
N ILE A 259 -11.85 -44.01 13.74
CA ILE A 259 -11.29 -45.37 13.71
C ILE A 259 -11.17 -45.82 15.17
N VAL A 260 -12.11 -46.67 15.59
CA VAL A 260 -12.09 -47.40 16.86
C VAL A 260 -11.02 -48.49 16.82
N GLY A 261 -10.25 -48.58 17.90
CA GLY A 261 -9.15 -49.53 18.07
C GLY A 261 -9.59 -51.00 18.12
N GLY A 262 -8.71 -51.88 17.62
CA GLY A 262 -8.86 -53.33 17.63
C GLY A 262 -7.63 -54.01 18.24
N GLU A 263 -7.93 -54.78 19.28
CA GLU A 263 -7.12 -55.65 20.14
C GLU A 263 -5.81 -56.29 19.64
N ALA A 264 -4.88 -56.38 20.59
CA ALA A 264 -3.74 -57.26 20.61
C ALA A 264 -4.14 -58.75 20.69
N ARG A 265 -3.42 -59.61 19.95
CA ARG A 265 -3.23 -61.02 20.34
C ARG A 265 -1.79 -61.46 20.09
N SER A 266 -1.14 -61.83 21.18
CA SER A 266 0.08 -62.63 21.25
C SER A 266 -0.16 -64.05 20.70
N ALA A 267 0.86 -64.62 20.06
CA ALA A 267 1.09 -66.06 20.07
C ALA A 267 2.58 -66.35 19.85
N SER A 268 3.22 -66.91 20.87
CA SER A 268 4.46 -67.66 20.77
C SER A 268 4.20 -69.04 20.15
N SER A 269 5.03 -69.44 19.20
CA SER A 269 5.79 -70.71 19.14
C SER A 269 6.50 -70.80 17.79
#